data_AF-A0A7S0N5X8-F1
#
_entry.id   AF-A0A7S0N5X8-F1
#
_cell.length_a   1.000
_cell.length_b   1.000
_cell.length_c   1.000
_cell.angle_alpha   90.00
_cell.angle_beta   90.00
_cell.angle_gamma   90.00
#
_symmetry.space_group_name_H-M   'P 1'
#
loop_
_entity.id
_entity.type
_entity.pdbx_description
1 polymer ?
#
loop_
_entity_poly.entity_id
_entity_poly.type
_entity_poly.pdbx_seq_one_letter_code
_entity_poly.pdbx_strand_id
1 'polypeptide(L)'
;MFEVEMAYSNRFERWTATDLTDGTYLVPFNFTTSGLYTFSISLQGTTILGSPFSADVFPADISVEHCALYGMGLTIGTAGLIGTFTLQTRDRFSNDRTFSVGALGGSLSVTIRGPSDVNASIV
;
A
#
# COMPACT_ATOMS: atom_id res chain seq x y z
N MET A 1 15.50 -22.85 18.57
CA MET A 1 15.45 -21.81 17.53
C MET A 1 14.00 -21.50 17.26
N PHE A 2 13.64 -20.22 17.19
CA PHE A 2 12.27 -19.81 16.85
C PHE A 2 12.05 -19.95 15.35
N GLU A 3 10.87 -20.44 15.00
CA GLU A 3 10.39 -20.59 13.64
C GLU A 3 9.28 -19.57 13.42
N VAL A 4 9.38 -18.81 12.35
CA VAL A 4 8.40 -17.79 11.99
C VAL A 4 7.83 -18.14 10.63
N GLU A 5 6.51 -18.28 10.59
CA GLU A 5 5.73 -18.46 9.37
C GLU A 5 4.90 -17.20 9.14
N MET A 6 4.96 -16.67 7.92
CA MET A 6 4.17 -15.54 7.48
C MET A 6 3.20 -16.02 6.40
N ALA A 7 1.94 -15.63 6.55
CA ALA A 7 0.91 -15.84 5.56
C ALA A 7 0.39 -14.48 5.04
N TYR A 8 0.28 -14.37 3.71
CA TYR A 8 -0.39 -13.26 3.03
C TYR A 8 -1.04 -13.74 1.75
N SER A 9 -2.36 -13.54 1.62
CA SER A 9 -3.14 -14.10 0.51
C SER A 9 -2.85 -15.60 0.36
N ASN A 10 -2.35 -16.05 -0.80
CA ASN A 10 -1.96 -17.44 -1.06
C ASN A 10 -0.45 -17.70 -0.91
N ARG A 11 0.31 -16.76 -0.34
CA ARG A 11 1.75 -16.93 -0.08
C ARG A 11 2.00 -17.30 1.37
N PHE A 12 2.84 -18.30 1.55
CA PHE A 12 3.34 -18.77 2.83
C PHE A 12 4.86 -18.80 2.76
N GLU A 13 5.50 -18.08 3.66
CA GLU A 13 6.96 -18.03 3.73
C GLU A 13 7.40 -18.33 5.16
N ARG A 14 8.51 -19.06 5.30
CA ARG A 14 9.02 -19.53 6.58
C ARG A 14 10.48 -19.14 6.74
N TRP A 15 10.81 -18.65 7.93
CA TRP A 15 12.17 -18.29 8.31
C TRP A 15 12.50 -18.82 9.70
N THR A 16 13.79 -18.85 9.98
CA THR A 16 14.32 -19.07 11.32
C THR A 16 14.82 -17.74 11.87
N ALA A 17 14.58 -17.52 13.16
CA ALA A 17 15.05 -16.30 13.81
C ALA A 17 16.53 -16.38 14.17
N THR A 18 17.23 -15.26 13.99
CA THR A 18 18.63 -15.09 14.40
C THR A 18 18.66 -14.66 15.86
N ASP A 19 19.38 -15.41 16.69
CA ASP A 19 19.59 -15.08 18.10
C ASP A 19 20.60 -13.92 18.22
N LEU A 20 20.24 -12.86 18.94
CA LEU A 20 21.11 -11.72 19.22
C LEU A 20 21.92 -11.86 20.51
N THR A 21 21.82 -13.01 21.20
CA THR A 21 22.54 -13.35 22.45
C THR A 21 22.23 -12.49 23.66
N ASP A 22 21.17 -11.68 23.58
CA ASP A 22 20.63 -10.83 24.64
C ASP A 22 19.20 -11.25 25.06
N GLY A 23 18.74 -12.40 24.57
CA GLY A 23 17.37 -12.89 24.75
C GLY A 23 16.38 -12.39 23.71
N THR A 24 16.81 -11.58 22.74
CA THR A 24 16.00 -11.15 21.60
C THR A 24 16.37 -11.90 20.33
N TYR A 25 15.39 -12.02 19.43
CA TYR A 25 15.54 -12.75 18.17
C TYR A 25 15.10 -11.86 17.01
N LEU A 26 15.90 -11.82 15.95
CA LEU A 26 15.69 -10.98 14.78
C LEU A 26 15.23 -11.82 13.59
N VAL A 27 14.18 -11.35 12.91
CA VAL A 27 13.75 -11.82 11.59
C VAL A 27 13.58 -10.62 10.67
N PRO A 28 14.46 -10.42 9.68
CA PRO A 28 14.32 -9.32 8.74
C PRO A 28 13.23 -9.64 7.71
N PHE A 29 12.25 -8.74 7.56
CA PHE A 29 11.22 -8.81 6.53
C PHE A 29 11.35 -7.62 5.58
N ASN A 30 11.13 -7.85 4.29
CA ASN A 30 11.05 -6.80 3.28
C ASN A 30 9.69 -6.88 2.58
N PHE A 31 8.73 -6.09 3.06
CA PHE A 31 7.41 -6.05 2.44
C PHE A 31 7.41 -5.11 1.23
N THR A 32 7.05 -5.65 0.08
CA THR A 32 6.82 -4.88 -1.15
C THR A 32 5.34 -4.76 -1.48
N THR A 33 4.47 -5.52 -0.81
CA THR A 33 3.04 -5.52 -1.06
C THR A 33 2.30 -5.06 0.19
N SER A 34 1.36 -4.13 0.02
CA SER A 34 0.53 -3.67 1.12
C SER A 34 -0.60 -4.65 1.43
N GLY A 35 -0.95 -4.76 2.71
CA GLY A 35 -2.14 -5.48 3.18
C GLY A 35 -1.91 -6.14 4.52
N LEU A 36 -2.83 -7.03 4.90
CA LEU A 36 -2.85 -7.68 6.20
C LEU A 36 -2.05 -8.99 6.16
N TYR A 37 -0.94 -9.02 6.89
CA TYR A 37 -0.08 -10.19 7.04
C TYR A 37 -0.39 -10.89 8.37
N THR A 38 -0.31 -12.22 8.40
CA THR A 38 -0.42 -13.01 9.63
C THR A 38 0.90 -13.71 9.90
N PHE A 39 1.39 -13.57 11.13
CA PHE A 39 2.62 -14.19 11.61
C PHE A 39 2.31 -15.25 12.66
N SER A 40 2.80 -16.45 12.42
CA SER A 40 2.76 -17.58 13.33
C SER A 40 4.17 -17.85 13.81
N ILE A 41 4.40 -17.76 15.12
CA ILE A 41 5.71 -18.00 15.73
C ILE A 41 5.63 -19.23 16.63
N SER A 42 6.59 -20.13 16.46
CA SER A 42 6.72 -21.32 17.31
C SER A 42 8.16 -21.53 17.76
N LEU A 43 8.32 -22.20 18.90
CA LEU A 43 9.58 -22.67 19.43
C LEU A 43 9.53 -24.19 19.54
N GLN A 44 10.35 -24.89 18.77
CA GLN A 44 10.40 -26.35 18.76
C GLN A 44 9.01 -27.00 18.55
N GLY A 45 8.21 -26.44 17.64
CA GLY A 45 6.85 -26.90 17.33
C GLY A 45 5.77 -26.45 18.32
N THR A 46 6.11 -25.72 19.39
CA THR A 46 5.14 -25.15 20.33
C THR A 46 4.89 -23.68 20.01
N THR A 47 3.65 -23.31 19.73
CA THR A 47 3.26 -21.91 19.48
C THR A 47 3.48 -21.05 20.72
N ILE A 48 4.05 -19.87 20.52
CA ILE A 48 4.29 -18.92 21.61
C ILE A 48 3.01 -18.17 21.99
N LEU A 49 2.98 -17.58 23.18
CA LEU A 49 1.87 -16.71 23.58
C LEU A 49 1.71 -15.53 22.61
N GLY A 50 0.47 -15.25 22.21
CA GLY A 50 0.16 -14.16 21.29
C GLY A 50 0.33 -14.50 19.81
N SER A 51 0.78 -15.71 19.47
CA SER A 51 0.77 -16.22 18.11
C SER A 51 -0.53 -17.00 17.83
N PRO A 52 -1.12 -16.88 16.62
CA PRO A 52 -0.71 -15.97 15.55
C PRO A 52 -1.13 -14.52 15.85
N PHE A 53 -0.41 -13.56 15.27
CA PHE A 53 -0.79 -12.15 15.28
C PHE A 53 -0.78 -11.58 13.86
N SER A 54 -1.48 -10.47 13.65
CA SER A 54 -1.57 -9.81 12.35
C SER A 54 -0.89 -8.45 12.35
N ALA A 55 -0.32 -8.07 11.20
CA ALA A 55 0.28 -6.75 10.98
C ALA A 55 -0.22 -6.17 9.67
N ASP A 56 -0.70 -4.92 9.74
CA ASP A 56 -1.08 -4.14 8.56
C ASP A 56 0.17 -3.49 7.96
N VAL A 57 0.48 -3.86 6.72
CA VAL A 57 1.51 -3.21 5.91
C VAL A 57 0.83 -2.17 5.03
N PHE A 58 1.09 -0.90 5.30
CA PHE A 58 0.59 0.19 4.47
C PHE A 58 1.45 0.40 3.22
N PRO A 59 0.87 0.88 2.11
CA PRO A 59 1.64 1.34 0.96
C PRO A 59 2.67 2.39 1.37
N ALA A 60 3.82 2.39 0.69
CA ALA A 60 4.82 3.43 0.85
C ALA A 60 4.36 4.77 0.25
N ASP A 61 5.22 5.79 0.31
CA ASP A 61 4.96 7.11 -0.25
C ASP A 61 4.59 7.07 -1.74
N ILE A 62 3.81 8.07 -2.17
CA ILE A 62 3.33 8.18 -3.55
C ILE A 62 4.50 8.18 -4.52
N SER A 63 4.42 7.34 -5.54
CA SER A 63 5.33 7.33 -6.68
C SER A 63 4.56 7.73 -7.94
N VAL A 64 4.83 8.94 -8.43
CA VAL A 64 4.12 9.55 -9.58
C VAL A 64 4.20 8.68 -10.84
N GLU A 65 5.35 8.04 -11.07
CA GLU A 65 5.60 7.14 -12.20
C GLU A 65 4.72 5.88 -12.18
N HIS A 66 4.21 5.47 -11.02
CA HIS A 66 3.35 4.29 -10.86
C HIS A 66 1.86 4.63 -10.77
N CYS A 67 1.52 5.91 -10.56
CA CYS A 67 0.13 6.36 -10.53
C CYS A 67 -0.55 6.17 -11.89
N ALA A 68 -1.87 5.99 -11.86
CA ALA A 68 -2.67 5.79 -13.07
C ALA A 68 -3.85 6.76 -13.11
N LEU A 69 -4.13 7.29 -14.31
CA LEU A 69 -5.29 8.13 -14.60
C LEU A 69 -6.26 7.37 -15.50
N TYR A 70 -7.56 7.48 -15.22
CA TYR A 70 -8.61 6.83 -15.99
C TYR A 70 -9.87 7.70 -16.05
N GLY A 71 -10.68 7.52 -17.10
CA GLY A 71 -11.96 8.20 -17.27
C GLY A 71 -12.05 9.05 -18.54
N MET A 72 -13.27 9.24 -19.02
CA MET A 72 -13.56 9.94 -20.27
C MET A 72 -13.20 11.43 -20.23
N GLY A 73 -13.19 12.03 -19.03
CA GLY A 73 -12.77 13.43 -18.85
C GLY A 73 -11.31 13.70 -19.19
N LEU A 74 -10.49 12.67 -19.39
CA LEU A 74 -9.11 12.81 -19.89
C LEU A 74 -9.02 12.97 -21.40
N THR A 75 -10.02 12.52 -22.15
CA THR A 75 -9.97 12.45 -23.62
C THR A 75 -10.92 13.42 -24.29
N ILE A 76 -12.13 13.60 -23.76
CA ILE A 76 -13.16 14.43 -24.36
C ILE A 76 -13.80 15.31 -23.28
N GLY A 77 -13.89 16.60 -23.57
CA GLY A 77 -14.69 17.56 -22.80
C GLY A 77 -15.72 18.22 -23.72
N THR A 78 -16.99 18.20 -23.30
CA THR A 78 -18.09 18.88 -24.01
C THR A 78 -18.54 20.06 -23.17
N ALA A 79 -18.62 21.25 -23.77
CA ALA A 79 -19.08 22.45 -23.08
C ALA A 79 -20.46 22.23 -22.43
N GLY A 80 -20.59 22.64 -21.17
CA GLY A 80 -21.82 22.46 -20.39
C GLY A 80 -22.03 21.06 -19.82
N LEU A 81 -21.15 20.08 -20.09
CA LEU A 81 -21.21 18.74 -19.50
C LEU A 81 -20.05 18.51 -18.52
N ILE A 82 -20.34 17.81 -17.42
CA ILE A 82 -19.33 17.41 -16.44
C ILE A 82 -18.56 16.21 -16.99
N GLY A 83 -17.26 16.39 -17.24
CA GLY A 83 -16.32 15.30 -17.50
C GLY A 83 -15.67 14.84 -16.19
N THR A 84 -15.65 13.53 -15.96
CA THR A 84 -14.98 12.95 -14.78
C THR A 84 -13.78 12.12 -15.19
N PHE A 85 -12.75 12.17 -14.35
CA PHE A 85 -11.63 11.26 -14.38
C PHE A 85 -11.20 10.96 -12.95
N THR A 86 -10.43 9.91 -12.78
CA THR A 86 -9.95 9.45 -11.50
C THR A 86 -8.45 9.23 -11.57
N LEU A 87 -7.76 9.62 -10.50
CA LEU A 87 -6.37 9.34 -10.27
C LEU A 87 -6.25 8.24 -9.21
N GLN A 88 -5.77 7.06 -9.60
CA GLN A 88 -5.30 6.06 -8.64
C GLN A 88 -3.89 6.42 -8.24
N THR A 89 -3.72 6.83 -6.98
CA THR A 89 -2.38 7.01 -6.41
C THR A 89 -1.79 5.66 -5.99
N ARG A 90 -0.52 5.46 -6.31
CA ARG A 90 0.24 4.24 -5.99
C ARG A 90 1.59 4.55 -5.39
N ASP A 91 2.14 3.59 -4.67
CA ASP A 91 3.53 3.65 -4.21
C ASP A 91 4.53 3.12 -5.26
N ARG A 92 5.82 3.15 -4.95
CA ARG A 92 6.90 2.64 -5.81
C ARG A 92 6.87 1.13 -6.10
N PHE A 93 6.01 0.39 -5.40
CA PHE A 93 5.78 -1.05 -5.62
C PHE A 93 4.43 -1.31 -6.29
N SER A 94 3.77 -0.27 -6.81
CA SER A 94 2.44 -0.35 -7.41
C SER A 94 1.33 -0.75 -6.45
N ASN A 95 1.51 -0.55 -5.14
CA ASN A 95 0.42 -0.74 -4.18
C ASN A 95 -0.57 0.42 -4.28
N ASP A 96 -1.85 0.09 -4.37
CA ASP A 96 -2.92 1.08 -4.38
C ASP A 96 -3.03 1.75 -3.01
N ARG A 97 -2.99 3.07 -3.01
CA ARG A 97 -3.26 3.86 -1.81
C ARG A 97 -4.77 4.05 -1.69
N THR A 98 -5.34 3.45 -0.66
CA THR A 98 -6.77 3.52 -0.34
C THR A 98 -7.12 4.59 0.71
N PHE A 99 -6.10 5.24 1.29
CA PHE A 99 -6.28 6.36 2.21
C PHE A 99 -6.52 7.67 1.47
N SER A 100 -7.32 8.55 2.07
CA SER A 100 -7.55 9.91 1.55
C SER A 100 -6.22 10.65 1.36
N VAL A 101 -6.15 11.49 0.33
CA VAL A 101 -4.94 12.19 -0.15
C VAL A 101 -4.19 13.01 0.92
N GLY A 102 -4.77 13.27 2.10
CA GLY A 102 -4.11 13.94 3.23
C GLY A 102 -3.63 13.05 4.38
N ALA A 103 -4.02 11.77 4.44
CA ALA A 103 -3.79 10.93 5.63
C ALA A 103 -2.32 10.50 5.82
N LEU A 104 -1.54 10.49 4.74
CA LEU A 104 -0.17 9.96 4.71
C LEU A 104 0.80 10.90 3.96
N GLY A 105 0.49 12.19 3.90
CA GLY A 105 1.29 13.17 3.17
C GLY A 105 1.06 13.13 1.66
N GLY A 106 0.81 14.31 1.09
CA GLY A 106 0.54 14.49 -0.34
C GLY A 106 -0.43 15.64 -0.57
N SER A 107 -0.17 16.44 -1.60
CA SER A 107 -1.13 17.43 -2.12
C SER A 107 -1.36 17.11 -3.58
N LEU A 108 -2.60 16.81 -3.94
CA LEU A 108 -2.99 16.71 -5.33
C LEU A 108 -3.45 18.09 -5.81
N SER A 109 -2.91 18.55 -6.93
CA SER A 109 -3.44 19.71 -7.64
C SER A 109 -3.78 19.30 -9.06
N VAL A 110 -4.91 19.79 -9.56
CA VAL A 110 -5.36 19.55 -10.93
C VAL A 110 -5.34 20.88 -11.65
N THR A 111 -4.65 20.93 -12.78
CA THR A 111 -4.64 22.09 -13.68
C THR A 111 -5.18 21.64 -15.04
N ILE A 112 -6.28 22.25 -15.48
CA ILE A 112 -6.85 22.02 -16.81
C ILE A 112 -6.66 23.28 -17.65
N ARG A 113 -6.22 23.12 -18.89
CA ARG A 113 -6.04 24.22 -19.85
C ARG A 113 -6.91 23.96 -21.07
N GLY A 114 -7.62 24.99 -21.52
CA GLY A 114 -8.50 24.93 -22.68
C GLY A 114 -8.60 26.28 -23.38
N PRO A 115 -9.33 26.35 -24.51
CA PRO A 115 -9.53 27.59 -25.27
C PRO A 115 -10.41 28.62 -24.55
N SER A 116 -11.10 28.22 -23.47
CA SER A 116 -11.95 29.06 -22.63
C SER A 116 -11.84 28.62 -21.17
N ASP A 117 -12.53 29.33 -20.26
CA ASP A 117 -12.56 29.01 -18.83
C ASP A 117 -13.01 27.57 -18.59
N VAL A 118 -12.29 26.88 -17.69
CA VAL A 118 -12.59 25.53 -17.25
C VAL A 118 -12.63 25.53 -15.72
N ASN A 119 -13.69 24.96 -15.15
CA ASN A 119 -13.79 24.71 -13.71
C ASN A 119 -13.43 23.25 -13.41
N ALA A 120 -12.60 23.02 -12.40
CA ALA A 120 -12.19 21.69 -11.98
C ALA A 120 -12.15 21.63 -10.45
N SER A 121 -12.72 20.58 -9.89
CA SER A 121 -12.65 20.29 -8.46
C SER A 121 -12.20 18.85 -8.24
N ILE A 122 -11.34 18.64 -7.24
CA ILE A 122 -11.00 17.32 -6.73
C ILE A 122 -12.06 16.97 -5.69
N VAL A 123 -12.66 15.78 -5.84
CA VAL A 123 -13.70 15.26 -4.95
C VAL A 123 -13.13 14.12 -4.13
#